data_AF-A0A6M0BVZ6-F1
#
_entry.id   AF-A0A6M0BVZ6-F1
#
_cell.length_a   1.000
_cell.length_b   1.000
_cell.length_c   1.000
_cell.angle_alpha   90.00
_cell.angle_beta   90.00
_cell.angle_gamma   90.00
#
_symmetry.space_group_name_H-M   'P 1'
#
loop_
_entity.id
_entity.type
_entity.pdbx_description
1 polymer ?
#
loop_
_entity_poly.entity_id
_entity_poly.type
_entity_poly.pdbx_seq_one_letter_code
_entity_poly.pdbx_strand_id
1 'polypeptide(L)'
;MSKKLRQPSPTNRLTVLYIAGLSVIAGLFIFEQFLVERSLKYQFTSSRVINIAGRQRMLSQKLSKAALAIQSSSNSKVRKQRQQELENVVQLFQTSHEGLQKGDSDLGLPSNNSPTVKQMFAEMDEYYQAIVKAARGLLVIINSQSPQANTSPFVETILKNEALFLPRMNHIMSGSIVCV
;
A
#
# COMPACT_ATOMS: atom_id res chain seq x y z
N MET A 1 -50.24 -11.07 59.70
CA MET A 1 -49.38 -11.14 58.50
C MET A 1 -48.95 -9.72 58.14
N SER A 2 -47.71 -9.31 58.44
CA SER A 2 -47.22 -7.97 58.09
C SER A 2 -45.77 -8.06 57.64
N LYS A 3 -45.54 -7.95 56.32
CA LYS A 3 -44.20 -7.90 55.72
C LYS A 3 -43.59 -6.54 56.06
N LYS A 4 -42.63 -6.53 56.98
CA LYS A 4 -41.82 -5.34 57.30
C LYS A 4 -40.92 -5.04 56.09
N LEU A 5 -41.32 -4.09 55.26
CA LEU A 5 -40.50 -3.57 54.16
C LEU A 5 -39.24 -2.93 54.77
N ARG A 6 -38.07 -3.54 54.56
CA ARG A 6 -36.77 -2.97 54.95
C ARG A 6 -36.57 -1.67 54.18
N GLN A 7 -36.71 -0.55 54.87
CA GLN A 7 -36.30 0.76 54.35
C GLN A 7 -34.77 0.76 54.18
N PRO A 8 -34.22 1.09 53.00
CA PRO A 8 -32.78 1.09 52.80
C PRO A 8 -32.13 2.16 53.69
N SER A 9 -31.06 1.80 54.41
CA SER A 9 -30.31 2.76 55.22
C SER A 9 -29.69 3.86 54.33
N PRO A 10 -29.55 5.10 54.82
CA PRO A 10 -28.96 6.21 54.05
C PRO A 10 -27.59 5.87 53.43
N THR A 11 -26.82 5.04 54.13
CA THR A 11 -25.51 4.52 53.70
C THR A 11 -25.58 3.67 52.44
N ASN A 12 -26.58 2.79 52.31
CA ASN A 12 -26.72 1.91 51.14
C ASN A 12 -27.03 2.71 49.87
N ARG A 13 -27.81 3.80 49.98
CA ARG A 13 -28.10 4.69 48.86
C ARG A 13 -26.83 5.41 48.37
N LEU A 14 -26.00 5.86 49.30
CA LEU A 14 -24.70 6.49 48.99
C LEU A 14 -23.74 5.49 48.32
N THR A 15 -23.68 4.24 48.81
CA THR A 15 -22.86 3.19 48.20
C THR A 15 -23.30 2.86 46.76
N VAL A 16 -24.60 2.76 46.49
CA VAL A 16 -25.12 2.52 45.13
C VAL A 16 -24.79 3.69 44.20
N LEU A 17 -24.96 4.93 44.66
CA LEU A 17 -24.59 6.11 43.87
C LEU A 17 -23.09 6.17 43.57
N TYR A 18 -22.26 5.81 44.56
CA TYR A 18 -20.81 5.72 44.39
C TYR A 18 -20.41 4.64 43.37
N ILE A 19 -20.98 3.43 43.48
CA ILE A 19 -20.73 2.33 42.53
C ILE A 19 -21.22 2.72 41.13
N ALA A 20 -22.39 3.36 41.02
CA ALA A 20 -22.90 3.85 39.74
C ALA A 20 -21.95 4.87 39.12
N GLY A 21 -21.48 5.85 39.90
CA GLY A 21 -20.50 6.85 39.44
C GLY A 21 -19.19 6.21 38.98
N LEU A 22 -18.62 5.28 39.75
CA LEU A 22 -17.43 4.54 39.36
C LEU A 22 -17.63 3.70 38.10
N SER A 23 -18.80 3.07 37.95
CA SER A 23 -19.13 2.27 36.77
C SER A 23 -19.23 3.13 35.51
N VAL A 24 -19.80 4.34 35.63
CA VAL A 24 -19.82 5.31 34.53
C VAL A 24 -18.40 5.73 34.15
N ILE A 25 -17.57 6.07 35.13
CA ILE A 25 -16.17 6.44 34.88
C ILE A 25 -15.41 5.30 34.18
N ALA A 26 -15.52 4.07 34.69
CA ALA A 26 -14.91 2.90 34.07
C ALA A 26 -15.41 2.66 32.65
N GLY A 27 -16.72 2.83 32.40
CA GLY A 27 -17.29 2.72 31.06
C GLY A 27 -16.77 3.78 30.09
N LEU A 28 -16.61 5.03 30.55
CA LEU A 28 -16.03 6.11 29.75
C LEU A 28 -14.58 5.80 29.36
N PHE A 29 -13.76 5.30 30.28
CA PHE A 29 -12.38 4.90 29.98
C PHE A 29 -12.31 3.76 28.96
N ILE A 30 -13.17 2.74 29.06
CA ILE A 30 -13.20 1.64 28.09
C ILE A 30 -13.62 2.15 26.71
N PHE A 31 -14.59 3.06 26.66
CA PHE A 31 -15.05 3.65 25.42
C PHE A 31 -13.98 4.53 24.77
N GLU A 32 -13.28 5.35 25.55
CA GLU A 32 -12.13 6.15 25.10
C GLU A 32 -11.03 5.25 24.52
N GLN A 33 -10.65 4.20 25.25
CA GLN A 33 -9.64 3.24 24.81
C GLN A 33 -10.03 2.59 23.47
N PHE A 34 -11.30 2.22 23.32
CA PHE A 34 -11.83 1.65 22.07
C PHE A 34 -11.71 2.63 20.89
N LEU A 35 -12.01 3.91 21.10
CA LEU A 35 -11.87 4.95 20.06
C LEU A 35 -10.40 5.18 19.69
N VAL A 36 -9.50 5.24 20.68
CA VAL A 36 -8.06 5.42 20.46
C VAL A 36 -7.48 4.29 19.63
N GLU A 37 -7.78 3.03 19.97
CA GLU A 37 -7.30 1.87 19.20
C GLU A 37 -7.80 1.86 17.76
N ARG A 38 -9.06 2.25 17.54
CA ARG A 38 -9.63 2.38 16.18
C ARG A 38 -8.89 3.46 15.39
N SER A 39 -8.74 4.65 15.96
CA SER A 39 -8.07 5.79 15.32
C SER A 39 -6.63 5.46 14.95
N LEU A 40 -5.87 4.85 15.87
CA LEU A 40 -4.50 4.43 15.61
C LEU A 40 -4.41 3.42 14.46
N LYS A 41 -5.26 2.39 14.44
CA LYS A 41 -5.29 1.40 13.35
C LYS A 41 -5.57 2.05 12.00
N TYR A 42 -6.54 2.97 11.94
CA TYR A 42 -6.84 3.71 10.71
C TYR A 42 -5.63 4.53 10.25
N GLN A 43 -4.98 5.29 11.15
CA GLN A 43 -3.82 6.10 10.80
C GLN A 43 -2.63 5.25 10.31
N PHE A 44 -2.36 4.11 10.94
CA PHE A 44 -1.29 3.20 10.53
C PHE A 44 -1.57 2.55 9.17
N THR A 45 -2.79 2.07 8.94
CA THR A 45 -3.18 1.49 7.65
C THR A 45 -3.11 2.54 6.53
N SER A 46 -3.62 3.75 6.75
CA SER A 46 -3.54 4.85 5.78
C SER A 46 -2.08 5.22 5.47
N SER A 47 -1.24 5.35 6.49
CA SER A 47 0.19 5.67 6.30
C SER A 47 0.93 4.59 5.51
N ARG A 48 0.60 3.32 5.75
CA ARG A 48 1.18 2.17 5.04
C ARG A 48 0.76 2.13 3.58
N VAL A 49 -0.53 2.34 3.28
CA VAL A 49 -1.04 2.47 1.92
C VAL A 49 -0.34 3.62 1.19
N ILE A 50 -0.25 4.81 1.81
CA ILE A 50 0.42 5.97 1.24
C ILE A 50 1.90 5.67 0.94
N ASN A 51 2.61 5.01 1.85
CA ASN A 51 4.02 4.68 1.65
C ASN A 51 4.21 3.68 0.49
N ILE A 52 3.38 2.64 0.41
CA ILE A 52 3.46 1.63 -0.66
C ILE A 52 3.07 2.24 -2.02
N ALA A 53 2.06 3.11 -2.06
CA ALA A 53 1.71 3.89 -3.26
C ALA A 53 2.86 4.85 -3.66
N GLY A 54 3.48 5.54 -2.70
CA GLY A 54 4.67 6.36 -2.93
C GLY A 54 5.84 5.57 -3.49
N ARG A 55 6.01 4.34 -3.01
CA ARG A 55 7.01 3.40 -3.51
C ARG A 55 6.77 3.03 -4.97
N GLN A 56 5.54 2.93 -5.44
CA GLN A 56 5.24 2.63 -6.85
C GLN A 56 5.92 3.61 -7.82
N ARG A 57 5.91 4.90 -7.51
CA ARG A 57 6.58 5.94 -8.31
C ARG A 57 8.10 5.74 -8.36
N MET A 58 8.68 5.45 -7.20
CA MET A 58 10.12 5.20 -7.10
C MET A 58 10.49 3.93 -7.87
N LEU A 59 9.67 2.89 -7.77
CA LEU A 59 9.88 1.62 -8.46
C LEU A 59 9.75 1.76 -9.99
N SER A 60 8.77 2.50 -10.50
CA SER A 60 8.62 2.73 -11.95
C SER A 60 9.85 3.45 -12.51
N GLN A 61 10.32 4.50 -11.84
CA GLN A 61 11.53 5.22 -12.24
C GLN A 61 12.79 4.35 -12.11
N LYS A 62 12.90 3.55 -11.05
CA LYS A 62 14.05 2.67 -10.82
C LYS A 62 14.12 1.57 -11.88
N LEU A 63 12.98 1.04 -12.29
CA LEU A 63 12.83 0.10 -13.39
C LEU A 63 13.33 0.72 -14.71
N SER A 64 12.86 1.92 -15.05
CA SER A 64 13.34 2.68 -16.22
C SER A 64 14.85 2.92 -16.21
N LYS A 65 15.41 3.32 -15.07
CA LYS A 65 16.86 3.53 -14.91
C LYS A 65 17.65 2.24 -15.05
N ALA A 66 17.18 1.14 -14.48
CA ALA A 66 17.84 -0.15 -14.61
C ALA A 66 17.84 -0.64 -16.07
N ALA A 67 16.71 -0.50 -16.78
CA ALA A 67 16.58 -0.85 -18.19
C ALA A 67 17.55 -0.03 -19.09
N LEU A 68 17.60 1.29 -18.88
CA LEU A 68 18.56 2.16 -19.56
C LEU A 68 20.02 1.79 -19.26
N ALA A 69 20.35 1.49 -18.00
CA ALA A 69 21.70 1.13 -17.59
C ALA A 69 22.15 -0.21 -18.19
N ILE A 70 21.22 -1.16 -18.35
CA ILE A 70 21.47 -2.42 -19.07
C ILE A 70 21.81 -2.14 -20.54
N GLN A 71 21.02 -1.30 -21.22
CA GLN A 71 21.19 -1.01 -22.64
C GLN A 71 22.49 -0.24 -22.92
N SER A 72 22.83 0.72 -22.08
CA SER A 72 23.98 1.62 -22.27
C SER A 72 25.32 1.06 -21.79
N SER A 73 25.32 0.07 -20.90
CA SER A 73 26.57 -0.41 -20.31
C SER A 73 27.28 -1.43 -21.22
N SER A 74 28.53 -1.16 -21.54
CA SER A 74 29.45 -2.11 -22.19
C SER A 74 30.11 -3.07 -21.19
N ASN A 75 30.05 -2.77 -19.89
CA ASN A 75 30.66 -3.57 -18.84
C ASN A 75 29.73 -4.71 -18.39
N SER A 76 30.17 -5.96 -18.58
CA SER A 76 29.40 -7.16 -18.27
C SER A 76 29.01 -7.27 -16.79
N LYS A 77 29.89 -6.87 -15.86
CA LYS A 77 29.62 -6.88 -14.41
C LYS A 77 28.53 -5.88 -14.04
N VAL A 78 28.62 -4.67 -14.60
CA VAL A 78 27.61 -3.62 -14.39
C VAL A 78 26.27 -4.05 -14.97
N ARG A 79 26.23 -4.58 -16.21
CA ARG A 79 25.00 -5.12 -16.80
C ARG A 79 24.36 -6.19 -15.93
N LYS A 80 25.14 -7.15 -15.42
CA LYS A 80 24.63 -8.22 -14.54
C LYS A 80 24.05 -7.66 -13.23
N GLN A 81 24.70 -6.66 -12.63
CA GLN A 81 24.17 -6.00 -11.44
C GLN A 81 22.83 -5.29 -11.73
N ARG A 82 22.74 -4.56 -12.85
CA ARG A 82 21.51 -3.87 -13.24
C ARG A 82 20.38 -4.82 -13.63
N GLN A 83 20.73 -5.97 -14.19
CA GLN A 83 19.77 -7.04 -14.45
C GLN A 83 19.17 -7.58 -13.15
N GLN A 84 20.00 -7.89 -12.14
CA GLN A 84 19.52 -8.33 -10.83
C GLN A 84 18.68 -7.25 -10.14
N GLU A 85 19.07 -5.97 -10.29
CA GLU A 85 18.28 -4.86 -9.80
C GLU A 85 16.91 -4.79 -10.49
N LEU A 86 16.87 -4.92 -11.82
CA LEU A 86 15.63 -4.91 -12.60
C LEU A 86 14.70 -6.05 -12.18
N GLU A 87 15.22 -7.27 -12.01
CA GLU A 87 14.45 -8.43 -11.55
C GLU A 87 13.78 -8.18 -10.20
N ASN A 88 14.54 -7.72 -9.22
CA ASN A 88 14.03 -7.39 -7.89
C ASN A 88 12.99 -6.26 -7.92
N VAL A 89 13.24 -5.22 -8.72
CA VAL A 89 12.35 -4.07 -8.82
C VAL A 89 11.05 -4.43 -9.52
N VAL A 90 11.09 -5.23 -10.59
CA VAL A 90 9.90 -5.71 -11.29
C VAL A 90 9.04 -6.54 -10.35
N GLN A 91 9.63 -7.52 -9.66
CA GLN A 91 8.88 -8.36 -8.72
C GLN A 91 8.18 -7.52 -7.65
N LEU A 92 8.93 -6.61 -7.03
CA LEU A 92 8.42 -5.77 -5.97
C LEU A 92 7.37 -4.76 -6.46
N PHE A 93 7.55 -4.22 -7.66
CA PHE A 93 6.59 -3.33 -8.31
C PHE A 93 5.26 -4.04 -8.49
N GLN A 94 5.28 -5.28 -8.98
CA GLN A 94 4.09 -6.11 -9.18
C GLN A 94 3.39 -6.47 -7.87
N THR A 95 4.11 -7.04 -6.91
CA THR A 95 3.50 -7.44 -5.62
C THR A 95 2.89 -6.23 -4.91
N SER A 96 3.57 -5.09 -4.92
CA SER A 96 3.04 -3.86 -4.33
C SER A 96 1.82 -3.33 -5.10
N HIS A 97 1.81 -3.42 -6.44
CA HIS A 97 0.68 -2.98 -7.26
C HIS A 97 -0.56 -3.86 -7.04
N GLU A 98 -0.38 -5.18 -7.03
CA GLU A 98 -1.44 -6.14 -6.76
C GLU A 98 -2.00 -6.01 -5.34
N GLY A 99 -1.11 -5.86 -4.35
CA GLY A 99 -1.52 -5.64 -2.96
C GLY A 99 -2.28 -4.33 -2.78
N LEU A 100 -1.92 -3.27 -3.51
CA LEU A 100 -2.67 -2.00 -3.49
C LEU A 100 -4.07 -2.14 -4.11
N GLN A 101 -4.25 -2.99 -5.12
CA GLN A 101 -5.55 -3.19 -5.78
C GLN A 101 -6.48 -4.13 -5.01
N LYS A 102 -5.94 -5.25 -4.53
CA LYS A 102 -6.70 -6.41 -4.01
C LYS A 102 -6.61 -6.56 -2.49
N GLY A 103 -5.74 -5.81 -1.83
CA GLY A 103 -5.35 -6.03 -0.44
C GLY A 103 -4.31 -7.14 -0.31
N ASP A 104 -3.54 -7.10 0.77
CA ASP A 104 -2.48 -8.04 1.08
C ASP A 104 -2.21 -7.97 2.59
N SER A 105 -2.46 -9.07 3.31
CA SER A 105 -2.29 -9.12 4.77
C SER A 105 -0.83 -9.00 5.20
N ASP A 106 0.10 -9.54 4.41
CA ASP A 106 1.53 -9.54 4.72
C ASP A 106 2.11 -8.13 4.54
N LEU A 107 1.61 -7.42 3.54
CA LEU A 107 1.91 -6.01 3.35
C LEU A 107 1.08 -5.09 4.24
N GLY A 108 0.08 -5.60 4.97
CA GLY A 108 -0.84 -4.84 5.83
C GLY A 108 -1.74 -3.89 5.04
N LEU A 109 -2.11 -4.28 3.82
CA LEU A 109 -2.94 -3.52 2.89
C LEU A 109 -4.40 -4.02 2.96
N PRO A 110 -5.39 -3.12 3.10
CA PRO A 110 -6.79 -3.48 3.11
C PRO A 110 -7.26 -3.84 1.68
N SER A 111 -8.27 -4.71 1.57
CA SER A 111 -8.83 -5.14 0.28
C SER A 111 -9.99 -4.27 -0.23
N ASN A 112 -10.42 -3.28 0.55
CA ASN A 112 -11.65 -2.50 0.29
C ASN A 112 -11.38 -1.12 -0.31
N ASN A 113 -10.83 -1.07 -1.52
CA ASN A 113 -10.71 0.19 -2.24
C ASN A 113 -12.07 0.81 -2.60
N SER A 114 -12.16 2.14 -2.52
CA SER A 114 -13.33 2.90 -2.98
C SER A 114 -13.53 2.75 -4.50
N PRO A 115 -14.75 2.96 -5.03
CA PRO A 115 -15.00 2.92 -6.47
C PRO A 115 -14.07 3.85 -7.26
N THR A 116 -13.81 5.05 -6.74
CA THR A 116 -12.91 6.03 -7.35
C THR A 116 -11.48 5.50 -7.44
N VAL A 117 -10.93 4.91 -6.38
CA VAL A 117 -9.56 4.35 -6.38
C VAL A 117 -9.47 3.17 -7.35
N LYS A 118 -10.49 2.29 -7.39
CA LYS A 118 -10.56 1.19 -8.35
C LYS A 118 -10.53 1.69 -9.79
N GLN A 119 -11.28 2.76 -10.09
CA GLN A 119 -11.27 3.38 -11.41
C GLN A 119 -9.90 3.97 -11.75
N MET A 120 -9.24 4.67 -10.84
CA MET A 120 -7.89 5.22 -11.08
C MET A 120 -6.86 4.11 -11.39
N PHE A 121 -6.95 2.95 -10.73
CA PHE A 121 -6.11 1.80 -11.06
C PHE A 121 -6.44 1.21 -12.45
N ALA A 122 -7.72 1.13 -12.80
CA ALA A 122 -8.13 0.66 -14.13
C ALA A 122 -7.61 1.58 -15.26
N GLU A 123 -7.62 2.89 -15.05
CA GLU A 123 -7.11 3.89 -16.01
C GLU A 123 -5.59 3.84 -16.24
N MET A 124 -4.83 3.19 -15.35
CA MET A 124 -3.39 3.02 -15.51
C MET A 124 -2.95 1.59 -15.83
N ASP A 125 -3.87 0.62 -15.81
CA ASP A 125 -3.54 -0.80 -15.94
C ASP A 125 -2.83 -1.08 -17.26
N GLU A 126 -3.29 -0.50 -18.39
CA GLU A 126 -2.63 -0.70 -19.69
C GLU A 126 -1.13 -0.32 -19.67
N TYR A 127 -0.78 0.80 -19.02
CA TYR A 127 0.59 1.28 -18.93
C TYR A 127 1.40 0.41 -17.97
N TYR A 128 0.81 0.04 -16.83
CA TYR A 128 1.42 -0.88 -15.88
C TYR A 128 1.76 -2.23 -16.53
N GLN A 129 0.80 -2.85 -17.23
CA GLN A 129 1.00 -4.12 -17.91
C GLN A 129 2.08 -4.01 -19.01
N ALA A 130 2.09 -2.91 -19.76
CA ALA A 130 3.11 -2.68 -20.78
C ALA A 130 4.52 -2.58 -20.18
N ILE A 131 4.69 -1.87 -19.05
CA ILE A 131 5.97 -1.76 -18.33
C ILE A 131 6.42 -3.15 -17.87
N VAL A 132 5.54 -3.89 -17.18
CA VAL A 132 5.88 -5.22 -16.62
C VAL A 132 6.23 -6.22 -17.71
N LYS A 133 5.42 -6.29 -18.78
CA LYS A 133 5.66 -7.19 -19.92
C LYS A 133 6.98 -6.87 -20.59
N ALA A 134 7.28 -5.58 -20.83
CA ALA A 134 8.53 -5.16 -21.43
C ALA A 134 9.73 -5.45 -20.53
N ALA A 135 9.63 -5.20 -19.23
CA ALA A 135 10.69 -5.48 -18.28
C ALA A 135 11.00 -6.98 -18.16
N ARG A 136 9.98 -7.84 -18.12
CA ARG A 136 10.16 -9.31 -18.14
C ARG A 136 10.75 -9.78 -19.46
N GLY A 137 10.28 -9.26 -20.59
CA GLY A 137 10.84 -9.56 -21.91
C GLY A 137 12.33 -9.19 -22.02
N LEU A 138 12.70 -8.02 -21.48
CA LEU A 138 14.08 -7.58 -21.38
C LEU A 138 14.93 -8.56 -20.56
N LEU A 139 14.46 -8.99 -19.39
CA LEU A 139 15.14 -9.98 -18.54
C LEU A 139 15.35 -11.32 -19.25
N VAL A 140 14.33 -11.82 -19.96
CA VAL A 140 14.43 -13.08 -20.74
C VAL A 140 15.52 -12.99 -21.78
N ILE A 141 15.54 -11.91 -22.57
CA ILE A 141 16.51 -11.74 -23.65
C ILE A 141 17.95 -11.62 -23.13
N ILE A 142 18.16 -10.89 -22.03
CA ILE A 142 19.49 -10.74 -21.43
C ILE A 142 19.99 -12.07 -20.85
N ASN A 143 19.10 -12.82 -20.19
CA ASN A 143 19.40 -14.14 -19.66
C ASN A 143 19.75 -15.16 -20.75
N SER A 144 19.22 -14.97 -21.96
CA SER A 144 19.49 -15.82 -23.12
C SER A 144 20.92 -15.64 -23.67
N GLN A 145 21.71 -14.70 -23.13
CA GLN A 145 23.11 -14.41 -23.52
C GLN A 145 23.34 -14.20 -25.02
N SER A 146 22.31 -13.85 -25.79
CA SER A 146 22.44 -13.61 -27.23
C SER A 146 23.23 -12.32 -27.49
N PRO A 147 24.40 -12.39 -28.16
CA PRO A 147 25.28 -11.23 -28.36
C PRO A 147 24.66 -10.07 -29.17
N GLN A 148 23.60 -10.35 -29.96
CA GLN A 148 22.88 -9.37 -30.79
C GLN A 148 21.42 -9.14 -30.36
N ALA A 149 21.10 -9.49 -29.12
CA ALA A 149 19.81 -9.19 -28.52
C ALA A 149 19.46 -7.68 -28.61
N ASN A 150 18.49 -7.31 -29.45
CA ASN A 150 18.01 -5.94 -29.51
C ASN A 150 17.13 -5.64 -28.28
N THR A 151 17.70 -4.93 -27.31
CA THR A 151 17.00 -4.53 -26.07
C THR A 151 16.16 -3.26 -26.24
N SER A 152 16.37 -2.50 -27.32
CA SER A 152 15.79 -1.17 -27.53
C SER A 152 14.26 -1.14 -27.49
N PRO A 153 13.52 -2.07 -28.13
CA PRO A 153 12.06 -2.06 -28.09
C PRO A 153 11.48 -2.17 -26.67
N PHE A 154 12.14 -2.94 -25.81
CA PHE A 154 11.72 -3.12 -24.42
C PHE A 154 11.97 -1.86 -23.59
N VAL A 155 13.16 -1.27 -23.74
CA VAL A 155 13.52 -0.03 -23.03
C VAL A 155 12.61 1.11 -23.45
N GLU A 156 12.35 1.27 -24.75
CA GLU A 156 11.44 2.30 -25.26
C GLU A 156 10.01 2.12 -24.72
N THR A 157 9.52 0.88 -24.72
CA THR A 157 8.19 0.56 -24.16
C THR A 157 8.12 0.91 -22.68
N ILE A 158 9.17 0.57 -21.90
CA ILE A 158 9.25 0.92 -20.47
C ILE A 158 9.18 2.44 -20.29
N LEU A 159 10.03 3.20 -20.99
CA LEU A 159 10.11 4.65 -20.83
C LEU A 159 8.82 5.37 -21.24
N LYS A 160 8.25 4.99 -22.39
CA LYS A 160 7.00 5.58 -22.89
C LYS A 160 5.84 5.38 -21.91
N ASN A 161 5.70 4.16 -21.39
CA ASN A 161 4.59 3.84 -20.49
C ASN A 161 4.84 4.35 -19.07
N GLU A 162 6.09 4.44 -18.61
CA GLU A 162 6.42 5.05 -17.32
C GLU A 162 6.03 6.54 -17.28
N ALA A 163 6.29 7.28 -18.36
CA ALA A 163 5.87 8.68 -18.50
C ALA A 163 4.35 8.86 -18.40
N LEU A 164 3.56 7.87 -18.81
CA LEU A 164 2.09 7.88 -18.72
C LEU A 164 1.59 7.37 -17.36
N PHE A 165 2.29 6.41 -16.76
CA PHE A 165 1.97 5.81 -15.47
C PHE A 165 2.23 6.78 -14.31
N LEU A 166 3.38 7.45 -14.29
CA LEU A 166 3.85 8.23 -13.14
C LEU A 166 2.88 9.36 -12.73
N PRO A 167 2.33 10.19 -13.64
CA PRO A 167 1.35 11.22 -13.28
C PRO A 167 0.05 10.64 -12.71
N ARG A 168 -0.40 9.47 -13.21
CA ARG A 168 -1.61 8.81 -12.72
C ARG A 168 -1.39 8.21 -11.32
N MET A 169 -0.21 7.64 -11.08
CA MET A 169 0.17 7.18 -9.74
C MET A 169 0.28 8.35 -8.74
N ASN A 170 0.79 9.51 -9.18
CA ASN A 170 0.75 10.74 -8.36
C ASN A 170 -0.69 11.14 -8.03
N HIS A 171 -1.61 11.02 -8.98
CA HIS A 171 -3.02 11.34 -8.76
C HIS A 171 -3.67 10.41 -7.73
N ILE A 172 -3.36 9.10 -7.72
CA ILE A 172 -3.81 8.19 -6.67
C ILE A 172 -3.32 8.65 -5.30
N MET A 173 -2.04 9.02 -5.18
CA MET A 173 -1.50 9.54 -3.93
C MET A 173 -2.20 10.83 -3.48
N SER A 174 -2.36 11.81 -4.37
CA SER A 174 -2.99 13.10 -4.05
C SER A 174 -4.49 12.98 -3.79
N GLY A 175 -5.20 12.13 -4.52
CA GLY A 175 -6.64 11.89 -4.32
C GLY A 175 -6.94 11.09 -3.05
N SER A 176 -6.04 10.17 -2.65
CA SER A 176 -6.16 9.43 -1.39
C SER A 176 -5.89 10.30 -0.15
N ILE A 177 -5.20 11.44 -0.33
CA ILE A 177 -4.96 12.44 0.73
C ILE A 177 -6.19 13.34 0.97
N VAL A 178 -7.15 13.41 0.03
CA VAL A 178 -8.29 14.35 0.10
C VAL A 178 -9.61 13.67 0.49
N CYS A 179 -9.65 12.35 0.61
CA CYS A 179 -10.85 11.60 1.04
C CYS A 179 -10.70 10.93 2.41
N VAL A 180 -9.99 11.58 3.34
CA VAL A 180 -10.06 11.30 4.78
C VAL A 180 -10.65 12.50 5.49
#